data_AF-A0A7Y1VYI8-F1
#
_entry.id   AF-A0A7Y1VYI8-F1
#
_cell.length_a   1.000
_cell.length_b   1.000
_cell.length_c   1.000
_cell.angle_alpha   90.00
_cell.angle_beta   90.00
_cell.angle_gamma   90.00
#
_symmetry.space_group_name_H-M   'P 1'
#
loop_
_entity.id
_entity.type
_entity.pdbx_description
1 polymer ?
#
loop_
_entity_poly.entity_id
_entity_poly.type
_entity_poly.pdbx_seq_one_letter_code
_entity_poly.pdbx_strand_id
1 'polypeptide(L)' 'MAREQTQRVKPADTELKEKLVSLNRVAKVTKGGRTFSFAAIMVVGDGEGTVGHG' A
#
# COMPACT_ATOMS: atom_id res chain seq x y z
N MET A 1 -27.69 4.09 15.56
CA MET A 1 -26.38 4.40 14.95
C MET A 1 -26.29 3.58 13.67
N ALA A 2 -26.73 4.15 12.55
CA ALA A 2 -26.75 3.47 11.26
C ALA A 2 -25.32 3.19 10.80
N ARG A 3 -25.06 1.96 10.34
CA ARG A 3 -23.79 1.60 9.72
C ARG A 3 -23.73 2.28 8.35
N GLU A 4 -22.90 3.31 8.22
CA GLU A 4 -22.54 3.87 6.92
C GLU A 4 -21.98 2.75 6.03
N GLN A 5 -22.61 2.56 4.88
CA GLN A 5 -22.14 1.65 3.86
C GLN A 5 -20.81 2.19 3.33
N THR A 6 -19.69 1.55 3.67
CA THR A 6 -18.39 1.85 3.07
C THR A 6 -18.48 1.58 1.57
N GLN A 7 -18.62 2.64 0.78
CA GLN A 7 -18.67 2.57 -0.67
C GLN A 7 -17.32 2.03 -1.15
N ARG A 8 -17.31 0.79 -1.68
CA ARG A 8 -16.11 0.21 -2.29
C ARG A 8 -15.79 0.99 -3.55
N VAL A 9 -14.74 1.81 -3.48
CA VAL A 9 -14.24 2.58 -4.62
C VAL A 9 -13.77 1.62 -5.71
N LYS A 10 -14.33 1.77 -6.92
CA LYS A 10 -13.97 0.95 -8.08
C LYS A 10 -12.78 1.60 -8.77
N PRO A 11 -11.64 0.90 -8.93
CA PRO A 11 -10.42 1.49 -9.46
C PRO A 11 -10.50 1.92 -10.94
N ALA A 12 -11.49 1.44 -11.69
CA ALA A 12 -11.66 1.76 -13.11
C ALA A 12 -12.32 3.13 -13.36
N ASP A 13 -13.07 3.65 -12.38
CA ASP A 13 -13.87 4.88 -12.54
C ASP A 13 -13.21 6.10 -11.86
N THR A 14 -12.07 5.91 -11.19
CA THR A 14 -11.40 6.96 -10.39
C THR A 14 -9.93 7.05 -10.77
N GLU A 15 -9.44 8.26 -11.03
CA GLU A 15 -8.03 8.51 -11.34
C GLU A 15 -7.20 8.47 -10.06
N LEU A 16 -6.69 7.29 -9.73
CA LEU A 16 -5.88 7.05 -8.53
C LEU A 16 -4.42 7.41 -8.79
N LYS A 17 -3.86 8.25 -7.90
CA LYS A 17 -2.43 8.59 -7.88
C LYS A 17 -1.72 7.72 -6.87
N GLU A 18 -0.58 7.18 -7.28
CA GLU A 18 0.26 6.32 -6.44
C GLU A 18 1.53 7.04 -6.00
N LYS A 19 1.98 6.79 -4.78
CA LYS A 19 3.23 7.32 -4.24
C LYS A 19 3.96 6.25 -3.43
N LEU A 20 5.23 6.00 -3.79
CA LEU A 20 6.13 5.19 -2.99
C LEU A 20 6.68 6.04 -1.83
N VAL A 21 6.43 5.60 -0.60
CA VAL A 21 6.83 6.31 0.62
C VAL A 21 8.19 5.80 1.11
N SER A 22 8.37 4.49 1.14
CA SER A 22 9.63 3.89 1.57
C SER A 22 9.90 2.60 0.84
N LEU A 23 11.17 2.30 0.61
CA LEU A 23 11.65 1.04 0.07
C LEU A 23 12.88 0.60 0.86
N ASN A 24 12.71 -0.48 1.61
CA ASN A 24 13.71 -0.99 2.53
C ASN A 24 14.16 -2.37 2.08
N ARG A 25 15.47 -2.57 1.98
CA ARG A 25 16.03 -3.92 1.80
C ARG A 25 16.08 -4.60 3.17
N VAL A 26 15.30 -5.66 3.34
CA VAL A 26 15.28 -6.50 4.54
C VAL A 26 16.03 -7.81 4.29
N ALA A 27 16.48 -8.48 5.34
CA ALA A 27 17.19 -9.75 5.21
C ALA A 27 16.75 -10.75 6.28
N LYS A 28 16.48 -11.99 5.87
CA LYS A 28 16.32 -13.14 6.77
C LYS A 28 17.66 -13.88 6.85
N VAL A 29 18.24 -13.95 8.04
CA VAL A 29 19.49 -14.69 8.28
C VAL A 29 19.16 -16.15 8.59
N THR A 30 19.86 -17.07 7.94
CA THR A 30 19.77 -18.52 8.18
C THR A 30 21.17 -19.10 8.33
N LYS A 31 21.27 -20.38 8.73
CA LYS A 31 22.58 -21.07 8.85
C LYS A 31 23.45 -21.05 7.59
N GLY A 32 22.85 -20.85 6.40
CA GLY A 32 23.53 -20.87 5.11
C GLY A 32 23.76 -19.49 4.47
N GLY A 33 23.39 -18.41 5.14
CA GLY A 33 23.59 -17.05 4.62
C GLY A 33 22.42 -16.11 4.87
N ARG A 34 22.31 -15.06 4.05
CA ARG A 34 21.30 -14.02 4.17
C ARG A 34 20.43 -13.99 2.91
N THR A 35 19.14 -14.27 3.08
CA THR A 35 18.15 -14.08 2.01
C THR A 35 17.66 -12.65 2.08
N PHE A 36 17.90 -11.87 1.02
CA PHE A 36 17.43 -10.49 0.93
C PHE A 36 16.02 -10.45 0.34
N SER A 37 15.23 -9.49 0.79
CA SER A 37 13.92 -9.14 0.23
C SER A 37 13.74 -7.63 0.33
N PHE A 38 12.73 -7.09 -0.35
CA PHE A 38 12.38 -5.68 -0.26
C PHE A 38 11.01 -5.54 0.41
N ALA A 39 10.93 -4.62 1.37
CA ALA A 39 9.68 -4.15 1.93
C ALA A 39 9.43 -2.75 1.36
N ALA A 40 8.30 -2.56 0.69
CA ALA A 40 7.87 -1.26 0.20
C ALA A 40 6.63 -0.83 0.99
N ILE A 41 6.49 0.48 1.20
CA ILE A 41 5.24 1.10 1.65
C ILE A 41 4.81 2.08 0.58
N MET A 42 3.58 1.91 0.10
CA MET A 42 2.96 2.73 -0.93
C MET A 42 1.63 3.29 -0.44
N VAL A 43 1.28 4.45 -0.99
CA VAL A 43 0.01 5.13 -0.74
C VAL A 43 -0.65 5.38 -2.09
N VAL A 44 -1.95 5.13 -2.17
CA VAL A 44 -2.78 5.32 -3.35
C VAL A 44 -3.96 6.20 -2.96
N GLY A 45 -4.33 7.18 -3.78
CA GLY A 45 -5.51 8.00 -3.51
C GLY A 45 -5.93 8.89 -4.67
N ASP A 46 -7.16 9.36 -4.63
CA ASP A 46 -7.77 10.25 -5.63
C ASP A 46 -7.46 11.74 -5.37
N GLY A 47 -6.94 12.07 -4.18
CA GLY A 47 -6.68 13.45 -3.76
C GLY A 47 -7.94 14.20 -3.30
N GLU A 48 -9.11 13.56 -3.34
CA GLU A 48 -10.41 14.12 -2.93
C GLU A 48 -10.88 13.56 -1.58
N GLY A 49 -10.05 12.74 -0.93
CA GLY A 49 -10.28 12.25 0.43
C GLY A 49 -10.31 10.72 0.53
N THR A 50 -10.26 10.00 -0.59
CA THR A 50 -10.09 8.54 -0.60
C THR A 50 -8.60 8.21 -0.65
N VAL A 51 -8.11 7.52 0.39
CA VAL A 51 -6.72 7.07 0.48
C VAL A 51 -6.64 5.62 0.94
N GLY A 52 -5.79 4.84 0.30
CA GLY A 52 -5.36 3.51 0.71
C GLY A 52 -3.84 3.46 0.88
N HIS A 53 -3.35 2.58 1.75
CA HIS A 53 -1.92 2.35 1.94
C HIS A 53 -1.62 0.85 2.07
N GLY A 54 -0.42 0.42 1.67
CA GLY A 54 -0.01 -0.98 1.67
C GLY A 54 1.48 -1.18 1.57
#